data_AF-A0A920NBE8-F1
#
_entry.id   AF-A0A920NBE8-F1
#
_cell.length_a   1.000
_cell.length_b   1.000
_cell.length_c   1.000
_cell.angle_alpha   90.00
_cell.angle_beta   90.00
_cell.angle_gamma   90.00
#
_symmetry.space_group_name_H-M   'P 1'
#
loop_
_entity.id
_entity.type
_entity.pdbx_description
1 polymer ?
#
loop_
_entity_poly.entity_id
_entity_poly.type
_entity_poly.pdbx_seq_one_letter_code
_entity_poly.pdbx_strand_id
1 'polypeptide(L)' 'MQEEEISECLWMPVSDFLDNRSVHDFNKTIVNASIKNYSMKQVTIDGYEPPERYEFFGVSD' A
#
# COMPACT_ATOMS: atom_id res chain seq x y z
N MET A 1 9.86 -4.06 -19.41
CA MET A 1 9.61 -4.65 -18.08
C MET A 1 10.98 -4.86 -17.46
N GLN A 2 11.24 -4.37 -16.25
CA GLN A 2 12.51 -4.63 -15.57
C GLN A 2 12.42 -6.05 -14.98
N GLU A 3 12.77 -7.06 -15.78
CA GLU A 3 12.61 -8.48 -15.42
C GLU A 3 13.43 -8.89 -14.20
N GLU A 4 14.50 -8.14 -13.91
CA GLU A 4 15.33 -8.30 -12.70
C GLU A 4 14.63 -7.79 -11.43
N GLU A 5 13.66 -6.88 -11.56
CA GLU A 5 12.91 -6.29 -10.44
C GLU A 5 11.51 -6.93 -10.28
N ILE A 6 10.87 -7.34 -11.36
CA ILE A 6 9.50 -7.88 -11.37
C ILE A 6 9.50 -9.21 -12.11
N SER A 7 9.48 -10.31 -11.36
CA SER A 7 9.44 -11.67 -11.90
C SER A 7 8.08 -12.04 -12.52
N GLU A 8 6.99 -11.45 -12.02
CA GLU A 8 5.63 -11.67 -12.53
C GLU A 8 4.73 -10.46 -12.29
N CYS A 9 3.74 -10.27 -13.17
CA CYS A 9 2.72 -9.24 -13.05
C CYS A 9 1.37 -9.82 -13.48
N LEU A 10 0.59 -10.27 -12.51
CA LEU A 10 -0.67 -10.98 -12.72
C LEU A 10 -1.79 -10.27 -11.97
N TRP A 11 -3.00 -10.33 -12.53
CA TRP A 11 -4.20 -9.92 -11.80
C TRP A 11 -4.51 -10.93 -10.69
N MET A 12 -4.89 -10.43 -9.52
CA MET A 12 -5.29 -11.26 -8.39
C MET A 12 -6.49 -10.63 -7.65
N PRO A 13 -7.26 -11.43 -6.90
CA PRO A 13 -8.28 -10.90 -6.01
C PRO A 13 -7.66 -9.92 -5.00
N VAL A 14 -8.35 -8.81 -4.73
CA VAL A 14 -7.85 -7.76 -3.82
C VAL A 14 -7.69 -8.30 -2.39
N SER A 15 -8.60 -9.17 -1.94
CA SER A 15 -8.48 -9.87 -0.65
C SER A 15 -7.14 -10.59 -0.52
N ASP A 16 -6.76 -11.33 -1.56
CA ASP A 16 -5.57 -12.17 -1.56
C ASP A 16 -4.30 -11.31 -1.49
N PHE A 17 -4.31 -10.12 -2.11
CA PHE A 17 -3.21 -9.16 -2.00
C PHE A 17 -3.11 -8.56 -0.58
N LEU A 18 -4.24 -8.16 0.00
CA LEU A 18 -4.28 -7.51 1.32
C LEU A 18 -3.94 -8.48 2.46
N ASP A 19 -4.34 -9.74 2.34
CA ASP A 19 -4.06 -10.79 3.34
C ASP A 19 -2.65 -11.39 3.21
N ASN A 20 -1.92 -11.06 2.14
CA ASN A 20 -0.59 -11.60 1.91
C ASN A 20 0.44 -11.01 2.90
N ARG A 21 1.05 -11.87 3.72
CA ARG A 21 2.06 -11.49 4.73
C ARG A 21 3.39 -11.04 4.14
N SER A 22 3.71 -11.41 2.90
CA SER A 22 4.95 -10.99 2.24
C SER A 22 4.83 -9.60 1.62
N VAL A 23 3.62 -9.08 1.47
CA VAL A 23 3.37 -7.72 0.97
C VAL A 23 3.53 -6.74 2.13
N HIS A 24 4.40 -5.76 1.95
CA HIS A 24 4.63 -4.71 2.94
C HIS A 24 3.36 -3.85 3.15
N ASP A 25 3.09 -3.46 4.40
CA ASP A 25 1.87 -2.73 4.78
C ASP A 25 1.69 -1.41 4.04
N PHE A 26 2.78 -0.72 3.72
CA PHE A 26 2.78 0.42 2.79
C PHE A 26 1.97 0.14 1.51
N ASN A 27 2.27 -0.94 0.79
CA ASN A 27 1.59 -1.27 -0.46
C ASN A 27 0.10 -1.59 -0.22
N LYS A 28 -0.22 -2.25 0.90
CA LYS A 28 -1.61 -2.53 1.29
C LYS A 28 -2.37 -1.25 1.60
N THR A 29 -1.75 -0.28 2.25
CA THR A 29 -2.35 1.03 2.54
C THR A 29 -2.70 1.78 1.25
N ILE A 30 -1.82 1.77 0.26
CA ILE A 30 -2.07 2.40 -1.04
C ILE A 30 -3.24 1.72 -1.78
N VAL A 31 -3.27 0.38 -1.81
CA VAL A 31 -4.37 -0.36 -2.45
C VAL A 31 -5.70 -0.15 -1.70
N ASN A 32 -5.70 -0.17 -0.37
CA ASN A 32 -6.89 0.13 0.43
C ASN A 32 -7.41 1.55 0.19
N ALA A 33 -6.52 2.52 0.02
CA ALA A 33 -6.89 3.90 -0.25
C ALA A 33 -7.54 4.08 -1.63
N SER A 34 -7.13 3.29 -2.63
CA SER A 34 -7.64 3.41 -4.00
C SER A 34 -9.01 2.75 -4.22
N ILE A 35 -9.37 1.74 -3.40
CA ILE A 35 -10.66 1.04 -3.49
C ILE A 35 -11.75 1.63 -2.60
N LYS A 36 -11.39 2.42 -1.59
CA LYS A 36 -12.33 3.07 -0.67
C LYS A 36 -12.83 4.40 -1.28
N ASN A 37 -14.14 4.65 -1.25
CA ASN A 37 -14.78 5.87 -1.79
C ASN A 37 -14.56 7.14 -0.92
N TYR A 38 -13.56 7.16 -0.05
CA TYR A 38 -13.30 8.28 0.86
C TYR A 38 -12.19 9.19 0.32
N SER A 39 -12.26 10.48 0.66
CA SER A 39 -11.17 11.41 0.42
C SER A 39 -9.91 10.93 1.14
N MET A 40 -8.80 10.83 0.40
CA MET A 40 -7.50 10.48 0.97
C MET A 40 -7.10 11.50 2.05
N LYS A 41 -6.62 11.02 3.19
CA LYS A 41 -6.08 11.82 4.31
C LYS A 41 -4.62 11.47 4.54
N GLN A 42 -3.87 12.37 5.15
CA GLN A 42 -2.52 12.07 5.60
C GLN A 42 -2.54 10.97 6.67
N VAL A 43 -1.66 9.97 6.54
CA VAL A 43 -1.55 8.83 7.47
C VAL A 43 -0.08 8.58 7.84
N THR A 44 0.14 7.89 8.96
CA THR A 44 1.44 7.35 9.36
C THR A 44 1.48 5.85 9.11
N ILE A 45 2.67 5.31 8.81
CA ILE A 45 2.88 3.87 8.57
C ILE A 45 4.01 3.41 9.47
N ASP A 46 3.74 2.38 10.29
CA ASP A 46 4.71 1.82 11.21
C ASP A 46 6.00 1.40 10.48
N GLY A 47 7.14 1.76 11.06
CA GLY A 47 8.47 1.52 10.47
C GLY A 47 8.99 2.66 9.59
N TYR A 48 8.16 3.68 9.30
CA TYR A 48 8.58 4.88 8.56
C TYR A 48 8.63 6.10 9.46
N GLU A 49 9.77 6.26 10.13
CA GLU A 49 10.08 7.38 11.03
C GLU A 49 11.33 8.15 10.55
N PRO A 50 11.45 9.46 10.80
CA PRO A 50 10.46 10.31 11.48
C PRO A 50 9.41 10.89 10.52
N PRO A 51 8.24 11.36 11.00
CA PRO A 51 7.11 11.73 10.14
C PRO A 51 7.38 12.92 9.23
N GLU A 52 8.34 13.79 9.57
CA GLU A 52 8.73 14.93 8.73
C GLU A 52 9.46 14.50 7.45
N ARG A 53 9.89 13.24 7.37
CA ARG A 53 10.64 12.69 6.24
C ARG A 53 9.77 11.98 5.22
N TYR A 54 8.54 11.63 5.59
CA TYR A 54 7.65 10.82 4.76
C TYR A 54 6.24 11.40 4.76
N GLU A 55 5.67 11.58 3.58
CA GLU A 55 4.29 12.01 3.41
C GLU A 55 3.49 10.86 2.77
N PHE A 56 2.52 10.33 3.51
CA PHE A 56 1.65 9.26 3.03
C PHE A 56 0.19 9.70 3.05
N PHE A 57 -0.53 9.33 2.00
CA PHE A 57 -1.97 9.56 1.88
C PHE A 57 -2.68 8.21 1.82
N GLY A 58 -3.59 7.98 2.76
CA GLY A 58 -4.36 6.76 2.90
C GLY A 58 -5.80 7.05 3.31
N VAL A 59 -6.55 6.00 3.64
CA VAL A 59 -7.90 6.14 4.18
C VAL A 59 -7.86 5.72 5.64
N SER A 60 -8.03 6.71 6.52
CA SER A 60 -8.33 6.47 7.94
C SER A 60 -9.80 6.09 8.06
N ASP A 61 -10.10 5.07 8.86
CA ASP A 61 -11.45 4.86 9.39
C ASP A 61 -11.85 6.01 10.33
#